data_AF-A0A7Y0F3E9-F1
#
_entry.id   AF-A0A7Y0F3E9-F1
#
_cell.length_a   1.000
_cell.length_b   1.000
_cell.length_c   1.000
_cell.angle_alpha   90.00
_cell.angle_beta   90.00
_cell.angle_gamma   90.00
#
_symmetry.space_group_name_H-M   'P 1'
#
loop_
_entity.id
_entity.type
_entity.pdbx_description
1 polymer ?
#
loop_
_entity_poly.entity_id
_entity_poly.type
_entity_poly.pdbx_seq_one_letter_code
_entity_poly.pdbx_strand_id
1 'polypeptide(L)'
;MNAPTLAISPFPKLFMRHTPGFRFDVQRDGGSDGRVMTVFDSEMPAFNLGFALDVFGDGEVSNSVSPESCELAYDMTPDELADLASKTDALQTWLDDCATVTQWVTDNARQLAAMMAGH
;
A
#
# COMPACT_ATOMS: atom_id res chain seq x y z
N MET A 1 2.25 -0.55 37.27
CA MET A 1 2.70 0.30 36.14
C MET A 1 1.90 -0.13 34.93
N ASN A 2 1.02 0.72 34.42
CA ASN A 2 0.27 0.43 33.20
C ASN A 2 1.20 0.70 32.01
N ALA A 3 1.38 -0.28 31.13
CA ALA A 3 2.09 -0.06 29.88
C ALA A 3 1.36 1.06 29.10
N PRO A 4 2.07 2.01 28.47
CA PRO A 4 1.42 3.00 27.64
C PRO A 4 0.72 2.26 26.48
N THR A 5 -0.60 2.41 26.40
CA THR A 5 -1.37 1.97 25.23
C THR A 5 -0.87 2.80 24.04
N LEU A 6 -0.09 2.19 23.15
CA LEU A 6 0.38 2.82 21.92
C LEU A 6 -0.84 3.06 21.02
N ALA A 7 -1.39 4.27 21.05
CA ALA A 7 -2.48 4.65 20.17
C ALA A 7 -1.92 4.92 18.76
N ILE A 8 -2.47 4.23 17.77
CA ILE A 8 -2.21 4.51 16.36
C ILE A 8 -2.93 5.81 15.98
N SER A 9 -2.27 6.65 15.18
CA SER A 9 -2.88 7.87 14.65
C SER A 9 -4.12 7.52 13.80
N PRO A 10 -5.16 8.37 13.75
CA PRO A 10 -6.30 8.14 12.86
C PRO A 10 -5.84 7.93 11.41
N PHE A 11 -6.58 7.12 10.64
CA PHE A 11 -6.25 6.92 9.23
C PHE A 11 -6.23 8.24 8.47
N PRO A 12 -5.28 8.39 7.53
CA PRO A 12 -5.23 9.58 6.70
C PRO A 12 -6.48 9.67 5.84
N LYS A 13 -6.88 10.90 5.53
CA LYS A 13 -7.96 11.14 4.56
C LYS A 13 -7.40 10.95 3.16
N LEU A 14 -8.00 10.03 2.40
CA LEU A 14 -7.67 9.76 1.00
C LEU A 14 -8.69 10.43 0.07
N PHE A 15 -8.26 10.74 -1.15
CA PHE A 15 -9.08 11.36 -2.18
C PHE A 15 -9.83 10.31 -3.02
N MET A 16 -9.21 9.16 -3.27
CA MET A 16 -9.78 8.05 -4.00
C MET A 16 -10.32 6.95 -3.07
N ARG A 17 -11.21 6.13 -3.63
CA ARG A 17 -11.55 4.84 -3.02
C ARG A 17 -10.56 3.80 -3.51
N HIS A 18 -9.80 3.24 -2.58
CA HIS A 18 -8.87 2.17 -2.86
C HIS A 18 -9.53 0.82 -2.65
N THR A 19 -9.20 -0.12 -3.53
CA THR A 19 -9.58 -1.53 -3.40
C THR A 19 -8.28 -2.32 -3.56
N PRO A 20 -7.90 -3.19 -2.60
CA PRO A 20 -8.58 -3.46 -1.32
C PRO A 20 -8.59 -2.29 -0.31
N GLY A 21 -7.60 -1.40 -0.36
CA GLY A 21 -7.40 -0.32 0.61
C GLY A 21 -6.63 -0.78 1.85
N PHE A 22 -6.92 -0.17 3.01
CA PHE A 22 -6.32 -0.58 4.29
C PHE A 22 -6.71 -2.01 4.64
N ARG A 23 -5.70 -2.86 4.83
CA ARG A 23 -5.81 -4.23 5.32
C ARG A 23 -4.76 -4.41 6.42
N PHE A 24 -4.96 -5.31 7.36
CA PHE A 24 -4.00 -5.53 8.47
C PHE A 24 -3.73 -7.03 8.58
N ASP A 25 -3.29 -7.61 7.46
CA ASP A 25 -3.14 -9.05 7.34
C ASP A 25 -1.71 -9.45 7.70
N VAL A 26 -1.57 -10.19 8.80
CA VAL A 26 -0.27 -10.68 9.28
C VAL A 26 0.03 -12.03 8.66
N GLN A 27 1.17 -12.13 7.98
CA GLN A 27 1.69 -13.35 7.38
C GLN A 27 3.06 -13.67 7.98
N ARG A 28 3.46 -14.95 7.87
CA ARG A 28 4.84 -15.32 8.15
C ARG A 28 5.66 -15.07 6.89
N ASP A 29 6.74 -14.31 7.03
CA ASP A 29 7.74 -14.25 5.99
C ASP A 29 8.45 -15.61 5.90
N GLY A 30 8.69 -16.09 4.68
CA GLY A 30 9.40 -17.36 4.42
C GLY A 30 10.90 -17.28 4.73
N GLY A 31 11.43 -16.08 4.99
CA GLY A 31 12.79 -15.80 5.45
C GLY A 31 12.84 -15.36 6.91
N SER A 32 13.85 -15.89 7.64
CA SER A 32 14.27 -15.55 9.02
C SER A 32 13.20 -14.94 9.94
N ASP A 33 12.38 -15.78 10.60
CA ASP A 33 11.54 -15.49 11.78
C ASP A 33 10.66 -14.21 11.77
N GLY A 34 10.58 -13.52 10.62
CA GLY A 34 9.88 -12.25 10.47
C GLY A 34 8.40 -12.46 10.25
N ARG A 35 7.59 -11.74 11.01
CA ARG A 35 6.19 -11.51 10.62
C ARG A 35 6.18 -10.28 9.72
N VAL A 36 5.33 -10.33 8.69
CA VAL A 36 5.04 -9.19 7.83
C VAL A 36 3.56 -8.89 7.92
N MET A 37 3.21 -7.61 7.99
CA MET A 37 1.84 -7.13 7.94
C MET A 37 1.67 -6.30 6.68
N THR A 38 0.81 -6.74 5.79
CA THR A 38 0.32 -5.87 4.72
C THR A 38 -0.65 -4.88 5.33
N VAL A 39 -0.33 -3.58 5.21
CA VAL A 39 -1.07 -2.46 5.82
C VAL A 39 -2.00 -1.79 4.81
N PHE A 40 -1.60 -1.78 3.54
CA PHE A 40 -2.38 -1.16 2.49
C PHE A 40 -2.06 -1.80 1.15
N ASP A 41 -3.10 -2.11 0.39
CA ASP A 41 -3.01 -2.47 -1.01
C ASP A 41 -3.94 -1.58 -1.83
N SER A 42 -3.53 -1.25 -3.04
CA SER A 42 -4.44 -0.63 -3.99
C SER A 42 -4.11 -0.99 -5.42
N GLU A 43 -5.17 -1.14 -6.20
CA GLU A 43 -5.10 -1.35 -7.65
C GLU A 43 -5.33 -0.01 -8.38
N MET A 44 -4.66 0.15 -9.53
CA MET A 44 -4.89 1.19 -10.55
C MET A 44 -5.05 0.50 -11.91
N PRO A 45 -6.24 -0.08 -12.18
CA PRO A 45 -6.45 -0.94 -13.35
C PRO A 45 -6.23 -0.23 -14.68
N ALA A 46 -6.52 1.08 -14.74
CA ALA A 46 -6.33 1.87 -15.96
C ALA A 46 -4.88 1.85 -16.46
N PHE A 47 -3.91 1.71 -15.56
CA PHE A 47 -2.48 1.65 -15.88
C PHE A 47 -1.88 0.26 -15.62
N ASN A 48 -2.70 -0.75 -15.28
CA ASN A 48 -2.24 -2.08 -14.89
C ASN A 48 -1.19 -2.02 -13.76
N LEU A 49 -1.38 -1.13 -12.78
CA LEU A 49 -0.48 -0.93 -11.65
C LEU A 49 -1.14 -1.36 -10.35
N GLY A 50 -0.35 -1.98 -9.48
CA GLY A 50 -0.69 -2.25 -8.10
C GLY A 50 0.30 -1.56 -7.17
N PHE A 51 -0.18 -1.19 -5.99
CA PHE A 51 0.62 -0.68 -4.88
C PHE A 51 0.41 -1.55 -3.66
N ALA A 52 1.52 -1.98 -3.05
CA ALA A 52 1.53 -2.72 -1.79
C ALA A 52 2.43 -2.04 -0.77
N LEU A 53 1.99 -2.04 0.49
CA LEU A 53 2.70 -1.44 1.60
C LEU A 53 2.67 -2.37 2.81
N ASP A 54 3.87 -2.81 3.19
CA ASP A 54 4.10 -3.79 4.23
C ASP A 54 4.92 -3.20 5.38
N VAL A 55 4.71 -3.73 6.57
CA VAL A 55 5.53 -3.48 7.76
C VAL A 55 6.06 -4.82 8.27
N PHE A 56 7.36 -4.87 8.55
CA PHE A 56 8.02 -6.04 9.13
C PHE A 56 8.02 -6.00 10.66
N GLY A 57 8.26 -7.15 11.29
CA GLY A 57 8.26 -7.31 12.74
C GLY A 57 9.26 -6.42 13.50
N ASP A 58 10.29 -5.92 12.83
CA ASP A 58 11.27 -4.97 13.36
C ASP A 58 10.87 -3.49 13.14
N GLY A 59 9.76 -3.25 12.43
CA GLY A 59 9.27 -1.92 12.07
C GLY A 59 9.85 -1.38 10.77
N GLU A 60 10.60 -2.18 9.99
CA GLU A 60 10.94 -1.81 8.62
C GLU A 60 9.67 -1.67 7.78
N VAL A 61 9.62 -0.65 6.93
CA VAL A 61 8.50 -0.38 6.02
C VAL A 61 8.98 -0.64 4.60
N SER A 62 8.26 -1.47 3.86
CA SER A 62 8.51 -1.73 2.45
C SER A 62 7.29 -1.35 1.63
N ASN A 63 7.53 -0.72 0.49
CA ASN A 63 6.49 -0.42 -0.48
C ASN A 63 6.94 -0.81 -1.88
N SER A 64 5.96 -1.07 -2.74
CA SER A 64 6.20 -1.35 -4.14
C SER A 64 5.07 -0.80 -5.00
N VAL A 65 5.43 -0.13 -6.09
CA VAL A 65 4.54 0.07 -7.24
C VAL A 65 4.99 -0.94 -8.30
N SER A 66 4.10 -1.85 -8.69
CA SER A 66 4.42 -2.94 -9.61
C SER A 66 3.31 -3.14 -10.64
N PRO A 67 3.61 -3.67 -11.84
CA PRO A 67 2.58 -4.10 -12.77
C PRO A 67 1.75 -5.24 -12.17
N GLU A 68 0.42 -5.19 -12.29
CA GLU A 68 -0.46 -6.27 -11.78
C GLU A 68 -0.41 -7.53 -12.66
N SER A 69 -0.05 -7.36 -13.93
CA SER A 69 0.10 -8.47 -14.86
C SER A 69 1.41 -8.37 -15.65
N CYS A 70 1.99 -9.53 -15.99
CA CYS A 70 3.18 -9.64 -16.83
C CYS A 70 2.87 -9.55 -18.34
N GLU A 71 1.63 -9.24 -18.74
CA GLU A 71 1.27 -9.06 -20.15
C GLU A 71 1.81 -7.72 -20.66
N LEU A 72 3.01 -7.80 -21.25
CA LEU A 72 3.82 -6.66 -21.69
C LEU A 72 3.42 -6.06 -23.05
N ALA A 73 2.36 -6.56 -23.71
CA ALA A 73 2.01 -6.11 -25.05
C ALA A 73 0.50 -6.10 -25.28
N TYR A 74 -0.10 -4.92 -25.14
CA TYR A 74 -1.34 -4.59 -25.83
C TYR A 74 -0.95 -3.72 -27.03
N ASP A 75 -1.29 -4.16 -28.25
CA ASP A 75 -1.23 -3.31 -29.43
C ASP A 75 -2.34 -2.24 -29.30
N MET A 76 -2.09 -1.24 -28.46
CA MET A 76 -3.06 -0.18 -28.18
C MET A 76 -3.31 0.64 -29.44
N THR A 77 -4.57 0.85 -29.73
CA THR A 77 -5.03 1.78 -30.77
C THR A 77 -4.78 3.23 -30.35
N PRO A 78 -4.74 4.19 -31.30
CA PRO A 78 -4.64 5.61 -30.97
C PRO A 78 -5.73 6.10 -30.00
N ASP A 79 -6.94 5.58 -30.11
CA ASP A 79 -8.06 5.95 -29.22
C ASP A 79 -7.84 5.43 -27.80
N GLU A 80 -7.31 4.22 -27.64
CA GLU A 80 -6.96 3.66 -26.32
C GLU A 80 -5.79 4.42 -25.67
N LEU A 81 -4.81 4.88 -26.47
CA LEU A 81 -3.73 5.74 -25.99
C LEU A 81 -4.27 7.10 -25.53
N ALA A 82 -5.21 7.69 -26.26
CA ALA A 82 -5.85 8.95 -25.89
C ALA A 82 -6.72 8.80 -24.63
N ASP A 83 -7.46 7.70 -24.51
CA ASP A 83 -8.24 7.36 -23.32
C ASP A 83 -7.34 7.16 -22.09
N LEU A 84 -6.22 6.45 -22.23
CA LEU A 84 -5.23 6.29 -21.16
C LEU A 84 -4.63 7.64 -20.73
N ALA A 85 -4.26 8.48 -21.69
CA ALA A 85 -3.74 9.82 -21.42
C ALA A 85 -4.77 10.69 -20.66
N SER A 86 -6.07 10.53 -20.93
CA SER A 86 -7.12 11.27 -20.23
C SER A 86 -7.27 10.91 -18.74
N LYS A 87 -6.63 9.81 -18.28
CA LYS A 87 -6.72 9.30 -16.91
C LYS A 87 -5.52 9.66 -16.03
N THR A 88 -4.58 10.46 -16.52
CA THR A 88 -3.36 10.81 -15.77
C THR A 88 -3.64 11.59 -14.49
N ASP A 89 -4.71 12.39 -14.44
CA ASP A 89 -5.11 13.10 -13.22
C ASP A 89 -5.56 12.12 -12.12
N ALA A 90 -6.23 11.03 -12.52
CA ALA A 90 -6.60 9.95 -11.61
C ALA A 90 -5.36 9.16 -11.14
N LEU A 91 -4.38 8.92 -12.03
CA LEU A 91 -3.10 8.32 -11.66
C LEU A 91 -2.34 9.18 -10.65
N GLN A 92 -2.27 10.49 -10.88
CA GLN A 92 -1.63 11.41 -9.95
C GLN A 92 -2.31 11.37 -8.58
N THR A 93 -3.64 11.47 -8.55
CA THR A 93 -4.40 11.43 -7.30
C THR A 93 -4.15 10.12 -6.54
N TRP A 94 -4.10 8.99 -7.25
CA TRP A 94 -3.80 7.69 -6.66
C TRP A 94 -2.39 7.61 -6.07
N LEU A 95 -1.38 8.15 -6.77
CA LEU A 95 0.00 8.21 -6.27
C LEU A 95 0.11 9.13 -5.04
N ASP A 96 -0.60 10.26 -5.03
CA ASP A 96 -0.64 11.19 -3.89
C ASP A 96 -1.27 10.53 -2.65
N ASP A 97 -2.34 9.75 -2.84
CA ASP A 97 -2.92 8.93 -1.78
C ASP A 97 -1.93 7.85 -1.28
N CYS A 98 -1.26 7.13 -2.18
CA CYS A 98 -0.24 6.13 -1.80
C CYS A 98 0.92 6.76 -1.01
N ALA A 99 1.38 7.96 -1.40
CA ALA A 99 2.40 8.71 -0.67
C ALA A 99 1.90 9.11 0.73
N THR A 100 0.65 9.57 0.83
CA THR A 100 0.01 9.90 2.11
C THR A 100 -0.06 8.69 3.04
N VAL A 101 -0.46 7.53 2.52
CA VAL A 101 -0.49 6.28 3.31
C VAL A 101 0.92 5.85 3.71
N THR A 102 1.90 5.94 2.80
CA THR A 102 3.30 5.58 3.09
C THR A 102 3.86 6.42 4.23
N GLN A 103 3.60 7.73 4.23
CA GLN A 103 4.00 8.61 5.33
C GLN A 103 3.33 8.21 6.64
N TRP A 104 2.01 7.97 6.62
CA TRP A 104 1.27 7.55 7.81
C TRP A 104 1.81 6.21 8.35
N VAL A 105 2.10 5.23 7.50
CA VAL A 105 2.65 3.94 7.93
C VAL A 105 4.05 4.13 8.54
N THR A 106 4.89 4.95 7.92
CA THR A 106 6.23 5.27 8.44
C THR A 106 6.14 5.88 9.84
N ASP A 107 5.22 6.82 10.05
CA ASP A 107 5.02 7.48 11.34
C ASP A 107 4.48 6.53 12.43
N ASN A 108 3.82 5.43 12.03
CA ASN A 108 3.19 4.45 12.93
C ASN A 108 3.88 3.08 12.91
N ALA A 109 5.03 2.93 12.23
CA ALA A 109 5.65 1.63 11.93
C ALA A 109 5.98 0.82 13.19
N ARG A 110 6.47 1.48 14.24
CA ARG A 110 6.79 0.83 15.53
C ARG A 110 5.56 0.29 16.22
N GLN A 111 4.44 1.01 16.16
CA GLN A 111 3.17 0.59 16.75
C GLN A 111 2.60 -0.60 15.97
N LEU A 112 2.64 -0.54 14.64
CA LEU A 112 2.22 -1.63 13.76
C LEU A 112 3.06 -2.90 13.99
N ALA A 113 4.38 -2.75 14.13
CA ALA A 113 5.28 -3.86 14.49
C ALA A 113 4.96 -4.43 15.88
N ALA A 114 4.69 -3.58 16.87
CA ALA A 114 4.30 -4.01 18.21
C ALA A 114 2.97 -4.80 18.21
N MET A 115 2.02 -4.46 17.33
CA MET A 115 0.79 -5.24 17.16
C MET A 115 1.08 -6.66 16.69
N MET A 116 2.02 -6.83 15.76
CA MET A 116 2.42 -8.17 15.28
C MET A 116 3.06 -9.02 16.36
N ALA A 117 3.74 -8.43 17.36
CA ALA A 117 4.37 -9.17 18.45
C ALA A 117 3.37 -9.71 19.49
N GLY A 118 2.14 -9.17 19.54
CA GLY A 118 1.08 -9.58 20.47
C GLY A 118 0.16 -10.69 19.97
N HIS A 119 0.32 -11.12 18.71
CA HIS A 119 -0.42 -12.23 18.09
C HIS A 119 0.35 -13.55 18.11
#